data_AF-A0A8T7K752-F1
#
_entry.id   AF-A0A8T7K752-F1
#
_cell.length_a   1.000
_cell.length_b   1.000
_cell.length_c   1.000
_cell.angle_alpha   90.00
_cell.angle_beta   90.00
_cell.angle_gamma   90.00
#
_symmetry.space_group_name_H-M   'P 1'
#
loop_
_entity.id
_entity.type
_entity.pdbx_description
1 polymer ?
#
loop_
_entity_poly.entity_id
_entity_poly.type
_entity_poly.pdbx_seq_one_letter_code
_entity_poly.pdbx_strand_id
1 'polypeptide(L)'
;MSSDRYAQLIRYVRLARGLEAEGFYGVAKLLWGLAFADEIRASSAEPLPRPHTTLDSELSALIDSLRASQKPEIIAALERGQQAARENHPVTYEDVPEVAVCRYCGQLFLGHTPEQCPACGAAHLTFRQFRPVYYFDPLTPPQALAALENGPQHIQRALDGFSAQQMTQPPAPNEWSARDLLWHLLIAQELLRVRAEKILDEHNPLLEGVAAWDMTSQQALPAGEIWERYRESRQATLERLRAAGDAWWRTGWHSEFGSVTLLDQATYFARHEHMHLGQFAQIRHAVLKR
;
A
#
# COMPACT_ATOMS: atom_id res chain seq x y z
N MET A 1 -24.85 -10.77 15.68
CA MET A 1 -24.69 -9.98 14.44
C MET A 1 -23.51 -10.45 13.57
N SER A 2 -22.37 -10.88 14.13
CA SER A 2 -21.21 -11.35 13.34
C SER A 2 -21.50 -12.61 12.47
N SER A 3 -22.23 -13.60 13.00
CA SER A 3 -22.54 -14.86 12.28
C SER A 3 -23.34 -14.66 10.97
N ASP A 4 -24.30 -13.73 10.97
CA ASP A 4 -25.15 -13.46 9.79
C ASP A 4 -24.36 -12.77 8.67
N ARG A 5 -23.45 -11.84 9.05
CA ARG A 5 -22.55 -11.17 8.10
C ARG A 5 -21.57 -12.14 7.46
N TYR A 6 -20.97 -13.02 8.25
CA TYR A 6 -20.07 -14.05 7.72
C TYR A 6 -20.80 -14.98 6.74
N ALA A 7 -22.01 -15.42 7.08
CA ALA A 7 -22.83 -16.23 6.18
C ALA A 7 -23.14 -15.51 4.85
N GLN A 8 -23.43 -14.20 4.91
CA GLN A 8 -23.68 -13.39 3.72
C GLN A 8 -22.42 -13.21 2.85
N LEU A 9 -21.26 -12.98 3.46
CA LEU A 9 -19.97 -12.92 2.76
C LEU A 9 -19.67 -14.22 2.02
N ILE A 10 -19.82 -15.36 2.71
CA ILE A 10 -19.63 -16.69 2.11
C ILE A 10 -20.62 -16.92 0.96
N ARG A 11 -21.86 -16.42 1.07
CA ARG A 11 -22.85 -16.51 -0.02
C ARG A 11 -22.43 -15.73 -1.25
N TYR A 12 -21.89 -14.52 -1.11
CA TYR A 12 -21.35 -13.74 -2.25
C TYR A 12 -20.22 -14.49 -2.94
N VAL A 13 -19.23 -14.93 -2.17
CA VAL A 13 -18.05 -15.65 -2.69
C VAL A 13 -18.44 -16.95 -3.38
N ARG A 14 -19.32 -17.76 -2.77
CA ARG A 14 -19.77 -19.04 -3.35
C ARG A 14 -20.49 -18.84 -4.68
N LEU A 15 -21.41 -17.87 -4.75
CA LEU A 15 -22.13 -17.56 -5.98
C LEU A 15 -21.21 -16.97 -7.04
N ALA A 16 -20.25 -16.12 -6.66
CA ALA A 16 -19.26 -15.57 -7.59
C ALA A 16 -18.46 -16.70 -8.28
N ARG A 17 -17.93 -17.64 -7.49
CA ARG A 17 -17.20 -18.81 -8.00
C ARG A 17 -18.07 -19.69 -8.91
N GLY A 18 -19.32 -19.92 -8.54
CA GLY A 18 -20.26 -20.67 -9.38
C GLY A 18 -20.54 -19.97 -10.71
N LEU A 19 -20.75 -18.65 -10.69
CA LEU A 19 -20.94 -17.85 -11.89
C LEU A 19 -19.70 -17.81 -12.78
N GLU A 20 -18.49 -17.79 -12.22
CA GLU A 20 -17.24 -17.89 -12.99
C GLU A 20 -17.13 -19.23 -13.72
N ALA A 21 -17.50 -20.34 -13.06
CA ALA A 21 -17.49 -21.67 -13.66
C ALA A 21 -18.43 -21.79 -14.86
N GLU A 22 -19.54 -21.04 -14.83
CA GLU A 22 -20.54 -20.97 -15.90
C GLU A 22 -20.29 -19.82 -16.90
N GLY A 23 -19.18 -19.08 -16.78
CA GLY A 23 -18.82 -18.00 -17.72
C GLY A 23 -19.51 -16.66 -17.48
N PHE A 24 -20.30 -16.51 -16.41
CA PHE A 24 -21.00 -15.27 -16.04
C PHE A 24 -20.11 -14.28 -15.28
N TYR A 25 -18.92 -13.98 -15.82
CA TYR A 25 -17.87 -13.17 -15.16
C TYR A 25 -18.33 -11.76 -14.76
N GLY A 26 -19.22 -11.15 -15.55
CA GLY A 26 -19.74 -9.79 -15.28
C GLY A 26 -20.58 -9.70 -14.00
N VAL A 27 -21.32 -10.76 -13.65
CA VAL A 27 -22.08 -10.83 -12.40
C VAL A 27 -21.18 -11.33 -11.27
N ALA A 28 -20.30 -12.30 -11.56
CA ALA A 28 -19.34 -12.78 -10.57
C ALA A 28 -18.45 -11.66 -10.01
N LYS A 29 -17.91 -10.77 -10.87
CA LYS A 29 -17.10 -9.63 -10.43
C LYS A 29 -17.88 -8.67 -9.52
N LEU A 30 -19.19 -8.50 -9.74
CA LEU A 30 -20.04 -7.67 -8.88
C LEU A 30 -20.16 -8.31 -7.49
N LEU A 31 -20.34 -9.63 -7.42
CA LEU A 31 -20.41 -10.34 -6.15
C LEU A 31 -19.08 -10.33 -5.38
N TRP A 32 -17.95 -10.46 -6.06
CA TRP A 32 -16.64 -10.24 -5.45
C TRP A 32 -16.49 -8.81 -4.91
N GLY A 33 -16.95 -7.81 -5.66
CA GLY A 33 -16.97 -6.41 -5.22
C GLY A 33 -17.85 -6.19 -3.99
N LEU A 34 -19.02 -6.85 -3.91
CA LEU A 34 -19.88 -6.78 -2.74
C LEU A 34 -19.24 -7.42 -1.51
N ALA A 35 -18.56 -8.57 -1.67
CA ALA A 35 -17.83 -9.20 -0.57
C ALA A 35 -16.75 -8.26 -0.01
N PHE A 36 -15.91 -7.69 -0.87
CA PHE A 36 -14.88 -6.74 -0.45
C PHE A 36 -15.48 -5.47 0.17
N ALA A 37 -16.57 -4.94 -0.39
CA ALA A 37 -17.23 -3.75 0.15
C ALA A 37 -17.78 -3.99 1.57
N ASP A 38 -18.30 -5.19 1.85
CA ASP A 38 -18.73 -5.57 3.20
C ASP A 38 -17.55 -5.72 4.17
N GLU A 39 -16.43 -6.29 3.73
CA GLU A 39 -15.20 -6.37 4.53
C GLU A 39 -14.70 -4.96 4.93
N ILE A 40 -14.64 -4.03 3.97
CA ILE A 40 -14.22 -2.65 4.23
C ILE A 40 -15.20 -1.92 5.16
N ARG A 41 -16.51 -2.06 4.94
CA ARG A 41 -17.52 -1.46 5.84
C ARG A 41 -17.43 -2.03 7.25
N ALA A 42 -17.26 -3.34 7.38
CA ALA A 42 -17.18 -4.02 8.67
C ALA A 42 -15.94 -3.58 9.44
N SER A 43 -14.77 -3.60 8.79
CA SER A 43 -13.51 -3.18 9.41
C SER A 43 -13.47 -1.70 9.75
N SER A 44 -14.03 -0.82 8.89
CA SER A 44 -14.07 0.64 9.15
C SER A 44 -15.03 1.03 10.28
N ALA A 45 -15.95 0.14 10.68
CA ALA A 45 -16.84 0.38 11.81
C ALA A 45 -16.16 0.13 13.16
N GLU A 46 -14.97 -0.48 13.16
CA GLU A 46 -14.15 -0.71 14.34
C GLU A 46 -12.91 0.20 14.29
N PRO A 47 -12.41 0.72 15.43
CA PRO A 47 -11.18 1.49 15.44
C PRO A 47 -10.01 0.65 14.92
N LEU A 48 -9.20 1.22 14.02
CA LEU A 48 -7.97 0.55 13.62
C LEU A 48 -7.02 0.46 14.82
N PRO A 49 -6.31 -0.67 15.00
CA PRO A 49 -5.36 -0.83 16.10
C PRO A 49 -4.18 0.14 15.93
N ARG A 50 -4.22 1.24 16.70
CA ARG A 50 -3.16 2.26 16.86
C ARG A 50 -3.21 2.76 18.31
N PRO A 51 -2.09 3.10 19.00
CA PRO A 51 -0.65 3.04 18.62
C PRO A 51 -0.01 1.64 18.83
N HIS A 52 1.30 1.49 18.58
CA HIS A 52 2.03 0.19 18.56
C HIS A 52 1.67 -0.81 19.67
N THR A 53 1.33 -0.37 20.88
CA THR A 53 1.00 -1.23 22.01
C THR A 53 -0.34 -1.98 21.87
N THR A 54 -1.36 -1.36 21.26
CA THR A 54 -2.63 -2.06 20.99
C THR A 54 -2.46 -3.06 19.86
N LEU A 55 -1.78 -2.65 18.79
CA LEU A 55 -1.43 -3.51 17.65
C LEU A 55 -0.68 -4.77 18.07
N ASP A 56 0.33 -4.62 18.94
CA ASP A 56 1.11 -5.76 19.39
C ASP A 56 0.30 -6.78 20.20
N SER A 57 -0.56 -6.30 21.10
CA SER A 57 -1.39 -7.17 21.94
C SER A 57 -2.44 -7.91 21.12
N GLU A 58 -3.07 -7.24 20.14
CA GLU A 58 -4.03 -7.85 19.23
C GLU A 58 -3.37 -8.87 18.31
N LEU A 59 -2.18 -8.54 17.77
CA LEU A 59 -1.42 -9.46 16.93
C LEU A 59 -0.96 -10.70 17.71
N SER A 60 -0.55 -10.55 18.96
CA SER A 60 -0.21 -11.68 19.85
C SER A 60 -1.40 -12.62 20.04
N ALA A 61 -2.57 -12.06 20.39
CA ALA A 61 -3.78 -12.85 20.59
C ALA A 61 -4.23 -13.56 19.30
N LEU A 62 -4.09 -12.89 18.15
CA LEU A 62 -4.38 -13.47 16.85
C LEU A 62 -3.43 -14.64 16.53
N ILE A 63 -2.12 -14.44 16.68
CA ILE A 63 -1.10 -15.48 16.46
C ILE A 63 -1.43 -16.72 17.29
N ASP A 64 -1.72 -16.54 18.58
CA ASP A 64 -2.04 -17.65 19.49
C ASP A 64 -3.31 -18.39 19.05
N SER A 65 -4.34 -17.68 18.61
CA SER A 65 -5.57 -18.30 18.09
C SER A 65 -5.34 -19.11 16.80
N LEU A 66 -4.34 -18.74 16.00
CA LEU A 66 -4.03 -19.36 14.72
C LEU A 66 -3.14 -20.61 14.85
N ARG A 67 -2.37 -20.75 15.93
CA ARG A 67 -1.38 -21.84 16.10
C ARG A 67 -1.95 -23.24 15.88
N ALA A 68 -3.21 -23.48 16.27
CA ALA A 68 -3.85 -24.79 16.14
C ALA A 68 -4.32 -25.10 14.71
N SER A 69 -4.48 -24.10 13.85
CA SER A 69 -5.11 -24.24 12.52
C SER A 69 -4.20 -23.87 11.35
N GLN A 70 -3.11 -23.14 11.60
CA GLN A 70 -2.17 -22.68 10.59
C GLN A 70 -0.87 -23.47 10.63
N LYS A 71 -0.15 -23.44 9.51
CA LYS A 71 1.15 -24.10 9.42
C LYS A 71 2.23 -23.36 10.23
N PRO A 72 3.22 -24.07 10.80
CA PRO A 72 4.29 -23.46 11.60
C PRO A 72 5.03 -22.33 10.88
N GLU A 73 5.26 -22.43 9.57
CA GLU A 73 5.95 -21.39 8.80
C GLU A 73 5.16 -20.08 8.71
N ILE A 74 3.82 -20.15 8.74
CA ILE A 74 2.94 -18.97 8.72
C ILE A 74 3.00 -18.26 10.06
N ILE A 75 2.90 -19.04 11.14
CA ILE A 75 3.03 -18.53 12.51
C ILE A 75 4.38 -17.86 12.71
N ALA A 76 5.47 -18.51 12.28
CA ALA A 76 6.82 -17.95 12.39
C ALA A 76 6.99 -16.65 11.58
N ALA A 77 6.36 -16.52 10.42
CA ALA A 77 6.39 -15.28 9.63
C ALA A 77 5.62 -14.14 10.33
N LEU A 78 4.46 -14.43 10.93
CA LEU A 78 3.71 -13.45 11.73
C LEU A 78 4.51 -12.99 12.96
N GLU A 79 5.20 -13.91 13.65
CA GLU A 79 6.06 -13.59 14.80
C GLU A 79 7.25 -12.71 14.41
N ARG A 80 7.90 -12.98 13.26
CA ARG A 80 8.96 -12.10 12.73
C ARG A 80 8.43 -10.70 12.41
N GLY A 81 7.30 -10.61 11.71
CA GLY A 81 6.66 -9.34 11.39
C GLY A 81 6.24 -8.56 12.65
N GLN A 82 5.74 -9.25 13.67
CA GLN A 82 5.43 -8.66 14.97
C GLN A 82 6.69 -8.10 15.64
N GLN A 83 7.78 -8.87 15.65
CA GLN A 83 9.04 -8.43 16.26
C GLN A 83 9.61 -7.20 15.55
N ALA A 84 9.63 -7.20 14.22
CA ALA A 84 10.03 -6.02 13.44
C ALA A 84 9.16 -4.79 13.76
N ALA A 85 7.84 -4.98 13.90
CA ALA A 85 6.94 -3.90 14.31
C ALA A 85 7.19 -3.38 15.73
N ARG A 86 7.59 -4.25 16.67
CA ARG A 86 8.01 -3.85 18.04
C ARG A 86 9.30 -3.07 18.06
N GLU A 87 10.26 -3.51 17.24
CA GLU A 87 11.56 -2.87 17.08
C GLU A 87 11.50 -1.59 16.23
N ASN A 88 10.33 -1.31 15.65
CA ASN A 88 10.11 -0.19 14.74
C ASN A 88 11.07 -0.24 13.55
N HIS A 89 11.25 -1.44 13.00
CA HIS A 89 12.08 -1.75 11.83
C HIS A 89 11.17 -2.19 10.67
N PRO A 90 11.54 -1.88 9.41
CA PRO A 90 10.80 -2.36 8.25
C PRO A 90 10.73 -3.89 8.21
N VAL A 91 9.56 -4.43 7.86
CA VAL A 91 9.40 -5.87 7.60
C VAL A 91 9.98 -6.17 6.24
N THR A 92 11.05 -6.96 6.20
CA THR A 92 11.76 -7.28 4.96
C THR A 92 11.06 -8.40 4.16
N TYR A 93 11.45 -8.55 2.90
CA TYR A 93 11.01 -9.67 2.07
C TYR A 93 11.39 -11.03 2.69
N GLU A 94 12.53 -11.10 3.36
CA GLU A 94 12.99 -12.29 4.07
C GLU A 94 12.14 -12.60 5.31
N ASP A 95 11.63 -11.58 6.01
CA ASP A 95 10.74 -11.77 7.16
C ASP A 95 9.41 -12.38 6.72
N VAL A 96 8.79 -11.79 5.70
CA VAL A 96 7.52 -12.21 5.12
C VAL A 96 7.61 -12.19 3.58
N PRO A 97 7.92 -13.33 2.95
CA PRO A 97 8.05 -13.41 1.49
C PRO A 97 6.68 -13.40 0.79
N GLU A 98 6.66 -13.60 -0.53
CA GLU A 98 5.43 -13.58 -1.33
C GLU A 98 4.34 -14.51 -0.77
N VAL A 99 3.12 -13.99 -0.67
CA VAL A 99 1.97 -14.75 -0.16
C VAL A 99 1.07 -15.15 -1.31
N ALA A 100 0.73 -16.43 -1.40
CA ALA A 100 -0.20 -16.94 -2.40
C ALA A 100 -1.26 -17.86 -1.78
N VAL A 101 -2.47 -17.85 -2.33
CA VAL A 101 -3.57 -18.71 -1.91
C VAL A 101 -4.12 -19.48 -3.10
N CYS A 102 -4.25 -20.80 -2.97
CA CYS A 102 -4.94 -21.63 -3.95
C CYS A 102 -6.42 -21.22 -4.04
N ARG A 103 -6.87 -20.76 -5.22
CA ARG A 103 -8.28 -20.33 -5.43
C ARG A 103 -9.30 -21.46 -5.27
N TYR A 104 -8.86 -22.72 -5.34
CA TYR A 104 -9.74 -23.88 -5.26
C TYR A 104 -10.01 -24.31 -3.82
N CYS A 105 -8.95 -24.56 -3.05
CA CYS A 105 -9.05 -25.12 -1.70
C CYS A 105 -8.65 -24.17 -0.58
N GLY A 106 -8.17 -22.95 -0.88
CA GLY A 106 -7.77 -21.97 0.12
C GLY A 106 -6.40 -22.23 0.78
N GLN A 107 -5.62 -23.19 0.26
CA GLN A 107 -4.28 -23.46 0.77
C GLN A 107 -3.39 -22.22 0.63
N LEU A 108 -2.84 -21.74 1.74
CA LEU A 108 -1.88 -20.64 1.79
C LEU A 108 -0.44 -21.16 1.59
N PHE A 109 0.36 -20.36 0.88
CA PHE A 109 1.78 -20.55 0.61
C PHE A 109 2.55 -19.27 0.93
N LEU A 110 3.78 -19.43 1.43
CA LEU A 110 4.74 -18.35 1.69
C LEU A 110 6.01 -18.60 0.88
N GLY A 111 6.44 -17.59 0.12
CA GLY A 111 7.58 -17.64 -0.78
C GLY A 111 7.34 -18.57 -1.97
N HIS A 112 8.15 -19.61 -2.10
CA HIS A 112 8.08 -20.52 -3.24
C HIS A 112 6.73 -21.26 -3.31
N THR A 113 6.07 -21.17 -4.46
CA THR A 113 4.82 -21.89 -4.73
C THR A 113 5.10 -23.15 -5.55
N PRO A 114 4.55 -24.32 -5.18
CA PRO A 114 4.73 -25.55 -5.95
C PRO A 114 3.97 -25.49 -7.27
N GLU A 115 4.43 -26.21 -8.30
CA GLU A 115 3.76 -26.24 -9.63
C GLU A 115 2.28 -26.65 -9.56
N GLN A 116 1.92 -27.47 -8.57
CA GLN A 116 0.55 -27.89 -8.25
C GLN A 116 0.30 -27.82 -6.75
N CYS A 117 -0.94 -27.50 -6.37
CA CYS A 117 -1.37 -27.44 -4.99
C CYS A 117 -1.39 -28.87 -4.40
N PRO A 118 -0.64 -29.16 -3.32
CA PRO A 118 -0.60 -30.50 -2.76
C PRO A 118 -1.93 -30.96 -2.14
N ALA A 119 -2.83 -30.01 -1.81
CA ALA A 119 -4.12 -30.31 -1.20
C ALA A 119 -5.22 -30.67 -2.21
N CYS A 120 -5.16 -30.14 -3.44
CA CYS A 120 -6.25 -30.32 -4.41
C CYS A 120 -5.80 -30.51 -5.87
N GLY A 121 -4.50 -30.52 -6.15
CA GLY A 121 -3.95 -30.70 -7.50
C GLY A 121 -4.06 -29.48 -8.42
N ALA A 122 -4.62 -28.35 -7.96
CA ALA A 122 -4.76 -27.16 -8.78
C ALA A 122 -3.40 -26.61 -9.23
N ALA A 123 -3.26 -26.26 -10.51
CA ALA A 123 -2.03 -25.70 -11.07
C ALA A 123 -1.68 -24.33 -10.48
N HIS A 124 -0.39 -24.04 -10.32
CA HIS A 124 0.11 -22.81 -9.68
C HIS A 124 -0.35 -21.51 -10.33
N LEU A 125 -0.54 -21.49 -11.66
CA LEU A 125 -1.06 -20.33 -12.39
C LEU A 125 -2.47 -19.89 -11.93
N THR A 126 -3.17 -20.76 -11.20
CA THR A 126 -4.49 -20.47 -10.64
C THR A 126 -4.42 -19.88 -9.24
N PHE A 127 -3.24 -19.77 -8.63
CA PHE A 127 -3.10 -19.22 -7.29
C PHE A 127 -3.30 -17.71 -7.32
N ARG A 128 -3.90 -17.16 -6.27
CA ARG A 128 -4.03 -15.72 -6.07
C ARG A 128 -2.83 -15.24 -5.26
N GLN A 129 -2.01 -14.36 -5.84
CA GLN A 129 -0.98 -13.64 -5.10
C GLN A 129 -1.58 -12.49 -4.29
N PHE A 130 -1.00 -12.21 -3.13
CA PHE A 130 -1.31 -11.08 -2.28
C PHE A 130 -0.09 -10.18 -2.19
N ARG A 131 -0.19 -8.97 -2.77
CA ARG A 131 0.88 -7.97 -2.72
C ARG A 131 0.86 -7.27 -1.34
N PRO A 132 2.01 -6.76 -0.86
CA PRO A 132 2.11 -6.11 0.46
C PRO A 132 1.15 -4.93 0.66
N VAL A 133 0.79 -4.24 -0.43
CA VAL A 133 -0.15 -3.11 -0.41
C VAL A 133 -0.85 -2.99 -1.76
N TYR A 134 -2.09 -2.49 -1.74
CA TYR A 134 -2.87 -2.21 -2.97
C TYR A 134 -2.21 -1.15 -3.87
N TYR A 135 -1.17 -0.48 -3.39
CA TYR A 135 -0.40 0.45 -4.20
C TYR A 135 0.31 -0.23 -5.37
N PHE A 136 0.45 -1.56 -5.36
CA PHE A 136 0.95 -2.38 -6.46
C PHE A 136 -0.14 -2.88 -7.42
N ASP A 137 -1.42 -2.52 -7.20
CA ASP A 137 -2.47 -2.89 -8.14
C ASP A 137 -2.22 -2.20 -9.49
N PRO A 138 -2.21 -2.98 -10.60
CA PRO A 138 -1.58 -2.56 -11.84
C PRO A 138 -2.24 -1.30 -12.42
N LEU A 139 -1.43 -0.28 -12.66
CA LEU A 139 -1.71 0.79 -13.60
C LEU A 139 -0.97 0.51 -14.90
N THR A 140 -1.45 1.06 -16.01
CA THR A 140 -0.63 1.17 -17.22
C THR A 140 0.37 2.32 -17.07
N PRO A 141 1.48 2.32 -17.83
CA PRO A 141 2.42 3.46 -17.80
C PRO A 141 1.75 4.83 -18.07
N PRO A 142 0.82 4.98 -19.03
CA PRO A 142 0.07 6.22 -19.20
C PRO A 142 -0.79 6.61 -17.98
N GLN A 143 -1.41 5.64 -17.29
CA GLN A 143 -2.19 5.90 -16.09
C GLN A 143 -1.31 6.36 -14.92
N ALA A 144 -0.16 5.70 -14.72
CA ALA A 144 0.80 6.09 -13.68
C ALA A 144 1.36 7.50 -13.94
N LEU A 145 1.75 7.80 -15.19
CA LEU A 145 2.18 9.14 -15.60
C LEU A 145 1.11 10.20 -15.36
N ALA A 146 -0.12 9.96 -15.82
CA ALA A 146 -1.22 10.89 -15.65
C ALA A 146 -1.53 11.14 -14.16
N ALA A 147 -1.50 10.10 -13.32
CA ALA A 147 -1.69 10.26 -11.88
C ALA A 147 -0.60 11.12 -11.25
N LEU A 148 0.68 10.86 -11.58
CA LEU A 148 1.80 11.65 -11.06
C LEU A 148 1.79 13.10 -11.58
N GLU A 149 1.35 13.33 -12.82
CA GLU A 149 1.27 14.66 -13.43
C GLU A 149 0.15 15.51 -12.83
N ASN A 150 -0.99 14.91 -12.49
CA ASN A 150 -2.12 15.62 -11.88
C ASN A 150 -1.98 15.80 -10.36
N GLY A 151 -1.16 14.99 -9.70
CA GLY A 151 -0.88 15.04 -8.27
C GLY A 151 -0.64 16.45 -7.71
N PRO A 152 0.28 17.24 -8.28
CA PRO A 152 0.54 18.60 -7.84
C PRO A 152 -0.69 19.51 -7.86
N GLN A 153 -1.57 19.39 -8.86
CA GLN A 153 -2.79 20.21 -8.92
C GLN A 153 -3.78 19.85 -7.81
N HIS A 154 -3.87 18.56 -7.46
CA HIS A 154 -4.72 18.11 -6.34
C HIS A 154 -4.19 18.61 -5.00
N ILE A 155 -2.87 18.55 -4.78
CA ILE A 155 -2.24 19.04 -3.55
C ILE A 155 -2.41 20.55 -3.44
N GLN A 156 -2.18 21.31 -4.53
CA GLN A 156 -2.38 22.76 -4.53
C GLN A 156 -3.79 23.13 -4.09
N ARG A 157 -4.83 22.53 -4.71
CA ARG A 157 -6.23 22.76 -4.32
C ARG A 157 -6.51 22.43 -2.85
N ALA A 158 -5.84 21.42 -2.31
CA ALA A 158 -6.00 21.03 -0.92
C ALA A 158 -5.42 22.08 0.04
N LEU A 159 -4.32 22.72 -0.36
CA LEU A 159 -3.60 23.77 0.38
C LEU A 159 -4.19 25.18 0.20
N ASP A 160 -5.03 25.41 -0.82
CA ASP A 160 -5.58 26.73 -1.14
C ASP A 160 -6.31 27.39 0.06
N GLY A 161 -5.88 28.59 0.45
CA GLY A 161 -6.52 29.35 1.55
C GLY A 161 -5.96 29.09 2.94
N PHE A 162 -4.95 28.22 3.09
CA PHE A 162 -4.15 28.19 4.31
C PHE A 162 -3.23 29.43 4.38
N SER A 163 -3.21 30.09 5.53
CA SER A 163 -2.14 31.02 5.89
C SER A 163 -0.87 30.27 6.31
N ALA A 164 0.28 30.96 6.32
CA ALA A 164 1.55 30.38 6.77
C ALA A 164 1.48 29.80 8.21
N GLN A 165 0.73 30.46 9.10
CA GLN A 165 0.50 29.98 10.46
C GLN A 165 -0.40 28.73 10.51
N GLN A 166 -1.46 28.71 9.70
CA GLN A 166 -2.36 27.54 9.65
C GLN A 166 -1.69 26.32 9.01
N MET A 167 -0.73 26.51 8.11
CA MET A 167 0.04 25.40 7.51
C MET A 167 0.77 24.57 8.57
N THR A 168 1.19 25.19 9.68
CA THR A 168 1.90 24.53 10.78
C THR A 168 0.97 24.10 11.92
N GLN A 169 -0.35 24.31 11.79
CA GLN A 169 -1.31 23.94 12.82
C GLN A 169 -1.79 22.50 12.61
N PRO A 170 -1.54 21.58 13.56
CA PRO A 170 -2.08 20.23 13.47
C PRO A 170 -3.59 20.23 13.81
N PRO A 171 -4.37 19.32 13.21
CA PRO A 171 -5.81 19.19 13.50
C PRO A 171 -6.11 18.73 14.93
N ALA A 172 -5.23 17.92 15.51
CA ALA A 172 -5.27 17.42 16.90
C ALA A 172 -3.83 17.21 17.44
N PRO A 173 -3.65 17.09 18.78
CA PRO A 173 -2.34 16.77 19.36
C PRO A 173 -1.75 15.48 18.77
N ASN A 174 -0.46 15.49 18.47
CA ASN A 174 0.31 14.39 17.87
C ASN A 174 -0.10 14.00 16.43
N GLU A 175 -0.96 14.76 15.76
CA GLU A 175 -1.24 14.59 14.34
C GLU A 175 -0.38 15.53 13.48
N TRP A 176 -0.20 15.19 12.21
CA TRP A 176 0.55 16.00 11.26
C TRP A 176 -0.21 17.26 10.84
N SER A 177 0.50 18.39 10.78
CA SER A 177 0.01 19.60 10.12
C SER A 177 0.03 19.45 8.60
N ALA A 178 -0.60 20.40 7.88
CA ALA A 178 -0.54 20.41 6.41
C ALA A 178 0.90 20.54 5.88
N ARG A 179 1.76 21.28 6.60
CA ARG A 179 3.18 21.38 6.29
C ARG A 179 3.91 20.05 6.50
N ASP A 180 3.64 19.34 7.60
CA ASP A 180 4.30 18.06 7.89
C ASP A 180 3.91 17.00 6.86
N LEU A 181 2.64 16.98 6.46
CA LEU A 181 2.16 16.11 5.40
C LEU A 181 2.80 16.47 4.04
N LEU A 182 2.98 17.77 3.76
CA LEU A 182 3.66 18.21 2.54
C LEU A 182 5.15 17.79 2.53
N TRP A 183 5.82 17.88 3.69
CA TRP A 183 7.18 17.37 3.84
C TRP A 183 7.27 15.87 3.57
N HIS A 184 6.36 15.08 4.14
CA HIS A 184 6.26 13.65 3.89
C HIS A 184 6.14 13.33 2.39
N LEU A 185 5.31 14.09 1.65
CA LEU A 185 5.18 13.93 0.21
C LEU A 185 6.45 14.31 -0.57
N LEU A 186 7.21 15.33 -0.12
CA LEU A 186 8.51 15.65 -0.71
C LEU A 186 9.50 14.49 -0.55
N ILE A 187 9.60 13.89 0.64
CA ILE A 187 10.51 12.76 0.87
C ILE A 187 10.10 11.56 0.02
N ALA A 188 8.80 11.22 -0.03
CA ALA A 188 8.30 10.15 -0.89
C ALA A 188 8.60 10.42 -2.37
N GLN A 189 8.46 11.67 -2.82
CA GLN A 189 8.79 12.08 -4.18
C GLN A 189 10.29 11.94 -4.50
N GLU A 190 11.19 12.30 -3.59
CA GLU A 190 12.63 12.10 -3.78
C GLU A 190 13.00 10.62 -3.83
N LEU A 191 12.34 9.77 -3.04
CA LEU A 191 12.53 8.32 -3.13
C LEU A 191 12.09 7.77 -4.48
N LEU A 192 10.94 8.20 -5.00
CA LEU A 192 10.52 7.85 -6.36
C LEU A 192 11.59 8.26 -7.39
N ARG A 193 12.08 9.50 -7.32
CA ARG A 193 13.06 10.04 -8.27
C ARG A 193 14.34 9.18 -8.27
N VAL A 194 14.94 8.98 -7.09
CA VAL A 194 16.19 8.22 -6.94
C VAL A 194 16.02 6.77 -7.39
N ARG A 195 14.92 6.11 -7.01
CA ARG A 195 14.68 4.71 -7.39
C ARG A 195 14.40 4.57 -8.88
N ALA A 196 13.67 5.51 -9.48
CA ALA A 196 13.43 5.53 -10.92
C ALA A 196 14.74 5.71 -11.70
N GLU A 197 15.59 6.65 -11.29
CA GLU A 197 16.92 6.85 -11.88
C GLU A 197 17.77 5.57 -11.79
N LYS A 198 17.86 4.95 -10.61
CA LYS A 198 18.57 3.67 -10.43
C LYS A 198 18.05 2.58 -11.38
N ILE A 199 16.74 2.34 -11.43
CA ILE A 199 16.16 1.27 -12.29
C ILE A 199 16.45 1.55 -13.78
N LEU A 200 16.41 2.82 -14.19
CA LEU A 200 16.70 3.23 -15.57
C LEU A 200 18.18 3.09 -15.93
N ASP A 201 19.08 3.37 -14.99
CA ASP A 201 20.51 3.51 -15.26
C ASP A 201 21.30 2.23 -14.93
N GLU A 202 20.81 1.39 -14.00
CA GLU A 202 21.48 0.19 -13.49
C GLU A 202 20.70 -1.10 -13.78
N HIS A 203 21.38 -2.24 -13.84
CA HIS A 203 20.73 -3.54 -14.01
C HIS A 203 20.33 -4.13 -12.65
N ASN A 204 19.03 -4.27 -12.42
CA ASN A 204 18.45 -4.83 -11.20
C ASN A 204 19.04 -4.25 -9.89
N PRO A 205 19.05 -2.91 -9.70
CA PRO A 205 19.67 -2.28 -8.56
C PRO A 205 18.97 -2.61 -7.24
N LEU A 206 19.71 -2.53 -6.14
CA LEU A 206 19.14 -2.58 -4.80
C LEU A 206 18.40 -1.27 -4.48
N LEU A 207 17.15 -1.41 -4.05
CA LEU A 207 16.27 -0.33 -3.61
C LEU A 207 16.03 -0.51 -2.10
N GLU A 208 16.73 0.29 -1.30
CA GLU A 208 16.58 0.25 0.15
C GLU A 208 15.19 0.78 0.57
N GLY A 209 14.52 0.03 1.45
CA GLY A 209 13.36 0.49 2.18
C GLY A 209 13.70 1.66 3.08
N VAL A 210 12.80 2.64 3.17
CA VAL A 210 12.93 3.77 4.10
C VAL A 210 11.66 3.81 4.93
N ALA A 211 11.82 3.71 6.24
CA ALA A 211 10.69 3.69 7.15
C ALA A 211 9.93 5.04 7.12
N ALA A 212 8.61 4.98 6.99
CA ALA A 212 7.78 6.19 6.88
C ALA A 212 7.85 7.12 8.12
N TRP A 213 8.14 6.57 9.31
CA TRP A 213 8.27 7.34 10.55
C TRP A 213 9.63 8.05 10.70
N ASP A 214 10.67 7.58 10.02
CA ASP A 214 11.97 8.25 9.98
C ASP A 214 11.95 9.53 9.12
N MET A 215 10.87 9.74 8.37
CA MET A 215 10.67 10.90 7.49
C MET A 215 10.17 12.15 8.23
N THR A 216 10.12 12.15 9.56
CA THR A 216 9.64 13.30 10.35
C THR A 216 10.49 14.55 10.09
N SER A 217 9.82 15.68 9.82
CA SER A 217 10.46 16.96 9.49
C SER A 217 11.21 17.55 10.69
N GLN A 218 12.48 17.21 10.88
CA GLN A 218 13.36 17.95 11.79
C GLN A 218 13.83 19.29 11.20
N GLN A 219 13.58 19.54 9.92
CA GLN A 219 14.00 20.76 9.23
C GLN A 219 12.94 21.85 9.33
N ALA A 220 13.37 23.09 9.63
CA ALA A 220 12.51 24.26 9.77
C ALA A 220 12.12 24.92 8.42
N LEU A 221 12.05 24.14 7.32
CA LEU A 221 11.76 24.70 6.00
C LEU A 221 10.33 25.24 5.91
N PRO A 222 10.11 26.45 5.35
CA PRO A 222 8.77 26.97 5.11
C PRO A 222 7.99 26.10 4.12
N ALA A 223 6.67 26.01 4.29
CA ALA A 223 5.82 25.18 3.42
C ALA A 223 5.94 25.52 1.92
N GLY A 224 6.10 26.81 1.59
CA GLY A 224 6.32 27.24 0.21
C GLY A 224 7.62 26.70 -0.41
N GLU A 225 8.69 26.60 0.38
CA GLU A 225 9.96 26.05 -0.11
C GLU A 225 9.87 24.53 -0.31
N ILE A 226 9.20 23.83 0.61
CA ILE A 226 8.91 22.39 0.47
C ILE A 226 8.09 22.15 -0.81
N TRP A 227 7.11 22.99 -1.08
CA TRP A 227 6.25 22.89 -2.25
C TRP A 227 7.01 23.04 -3.57
N GLU A 228 7.85 24.08 -3.68
CA GLU A 228 8.64 24.30 -4.91
C GLU A 228 9.62 23.15 -5.16
N ARG A 229 10.33 22.68 -4.13
CA ARG A 229 11.21 21.50 -4.25
C ARG A 229 10.45 20.25 -4.73
N TYR A 230 9.26 20.01 -4.18
CA TYR A 230 8.42 18.87 -4.58
C TYR A 230 8.02 18.99 -6.07
N ARG A 231 7.61 20.18 -6.52
CA ARG A 231 7.20 20.43 -7.90
C ARG A 231 8.35 20.27 -8.88
N GLU A 232 9.52 20.82 -8.57
CA GLU A 232 10.73 20.69 -9.39
C GLU A 232 11.14 19.22 -9.54
N SER A 233 11.18 18.49 -8.42
CA SER A 233 11.47 17.05 -8.42
C SER A 233 10.45 16.24 -9.23
N ARG A 234 9.16 16.54 -9.07
CA ARG A 234 8.08 15.88 -9.82
C ARG A 234 8.22 16.14 -11.32
N GLN A 235 8.53 17.37 -11.73
CA GLN A 235 8.73 17.68 -13.14
C GLN A 235 9.91 16.88 -13.74
N ALA A 236 11.08 16.91 -13.09
CA ALA A 236 12.25 16.17 -13.55
C ALA A 236 11.98 14.65 -13.62
N THR A 237 11.27 14.11 -12.64
CA THR A 237 10.87 12.69 -12.61
C THR A 237 9.95 12.36 -13.78
N LEU A 238 8.95 13.19 -14.06
CA LEU A 238 8.02 12.98 -15.18
C LEU A 238 8.74 13.01 -16.53
N GLU A 239 9.73 13.88 -16.71
CA GLU A 239 10.56 13.91 -17.93
C GLU A 239 11.29 12.57 -18.15
N ARG A 240 11.92 12.02 -17.10
CA ARG A 240 12.57 10.69 -17.15
C ARG A 240 11.57 9.57 -17.44
N LEU A 241 10.42 9.56 -16.76
CA LEU A 241 9.40 8.51 -16.91
C LEU A 241 8.73 8.53 -18.30
N ARG A 242 8.52 9.70 -18.91
CA ARG A 242 8.01 9.81 -20.29
C ARG A 242 8.98 9.22 -21.31
N ALA A 243 10.28 9.35 -21.06
CA ALA A 243 11.32 8.82 -21.94
C ALA A 243 11.60 7.31 -21.73
N ALA A 244 10.97 6.65 -20.75
CA ALA A 244 11.32 5.29 -20.36
C ALA A 244 11.06 4.22 -21.44
N GLY A 245 10.00 4.34 -22.25
CA GLY A 245 9.68 3.34 -23.28
C GLY A 245 9.56 1.92 -22.69
N ASP A 246 10.27 0.95 -23.26
CA ASP A 246 10.27 -0.43 -22.73
C ASP A 246 10.92 -0.56 -21.33
N ALA A 247 11.66 0.46 -20.88
CA ALA A 247 12.27 0.47 -19.56
C ALA A 247 11.26 0.49 -18.40
N TRP A 248 9.97 0.74 -18.66
CA TRP A 248 8.89 0.56 -17.68
C TRP A 248 8.87 -0.82 -17.03
N TRP A 249 9.37 -1.84 -17.73
CA TRP A 249 9.43 -3.23 -17.27
C TRP A 249 10.78 -3.63 -16.66
N ARG A 250 11.77 -2.72 -16.63
CA ARG A 250 13.03 -2.99 -15.92
C ARG A 250 12.77 -3.14 -14.43
N THR A 251 13.50 -4.04 -13.81
CA THR A 251 13.35 -4.40 -12.40
C THR A 251 14.44 -3.78 -11.55
N GLY A 252 14.14 -3.65 -10.26
CA GLY A 252 15.09 -3.55 -9.15
C GLY A 252 14.68 -4.48 -8.02
N TRP A 253 15.60 -4.73 -7.09
CA TRP A 253 15.34 -5.52 -5.88
C TRP A 253 15.03 -4.60 -4.70
N HIS A 254 13.79 -4.60 -4.23
CA HIS A 254 13.36 -3.83 -3.06
C HIS A 254 13.46 -4.67 -1.79
N SER A 255 14.14 -4.17 -0.76
CA SER A 255 14.39 -4.93 0.47
C SER A 255 13.11 -5.42 1.17
N GLU A 256 12.02 -4.64 1.10
CA GLU A 256 10.72 -5.02 1.69
C GLU A 256 9.79 -5.79 0.73
N PHE A 257 9.95 -5.63 -0.59
CA PHE A 257 8.92 -6.08 -1.57
C PHE A 257 9.45 -7.08 -2.59
N GLY A 258 10.74 -7.42 -2.55
CA GLY A 258 11.39 -8.26 -3.55
C GLY A 258 11.48 -7.55 -4.91
N SER A 259 11.31 -8.30 -5.99
CA SER A 259 11.40 -7.76 -7.35
C SER A 259 10.25 -6.80 -7.65
N VAL A 260 10.61 -5.57 -8.05
CA VAL A 260 9.65 -4.52 -8.46
C VAL A 260 10.11 -3.89 -9.77
N THR A 261 9.15 -3.54 -10.62
CA THR A 261 9.41 -2.81 -11.88
C THR A 261 9.43 -1.30 -11.68
N LEU A 262 9.91 -0.55 -12.68
CA LEU A 262 9.73 0.90 -12.73
C LEU A 262 8.23 1.28 -12.66
N LEU A 263 7.37 0.52 -13.33
CA LEU A 263 5.92 0.71 -13.29
C LEU A 263 5.36 0.49 -11.89
N ASP A 264 5.82 -0.53 -11.17
CA ASP A 264 5.43 -0.78 -9.78
C ASP A 264 5.80 0.41 -8.88
N GLN A 265 7.00 0.98 -9.03
CA GLN A 265 7.40 2.16 -8.26
C GLN A 265 6.52 3.37 -8.59
N ALA A 266 6.30 3.70 -9.86
CA ALA A 266 5.45 4.82 -10.24
C ALA A 266 4.00 4.64 -9.74
N THR A 267 3.47 3.43 -9.85
CA THR A 267 2.12 3.07 -9.37
C THR A 267 2.04 3.20 -7.85
N TYR A 268 3.06 2.73 -7.14
CA TYR A 268 3.14 2.81 -5.69
C TYR A 268 3.03 4.26 -5.21
N PHE A 269 3.91 5.12 -5.73
CA PHE A 269 4.00 6.51 -5.28
C PHE A 269 2.80 7.35 -5.75
N ALA A 270 2.24 7.07 -6.93
CA ALA A 270 1.02 7.71 -7.39
C ALA A 270 -0.16 7.43 -6.43
N ARG A 271 -0.35 6.17 -6.03
CA ARG A 271 -1.45 5.80 -5.12
C ARG A 271 -1.22 6.28 -3.68
N HIS A 272 0.01 6.19 -3.20
CA HIS A 272 0.42 6.72 -1.89
C HIS A 272 0.09 8.22 -1.78
N GLU A 273 0.46 9.01 -2.77
CA GLU A 273 0.15 10.44 -2.82
C GLU A 273 -1.36 10.72 -2.83
N HIS A 274 -2.13 9.98 -3.65
CA HIS A 274 -3.59 10.15 -3.71
C HIS A 274 -4.30 9.75 -2.41
N MET A 275 -3.79 8.76 -1.69
CA MET A 275 -4.32 8.38 -0.37
C MET A 275 -4.23 9.56 0.62
N HIS A 276 -3.12 10.31 0.61
CA HIS A 276 -2.94 11.47 1.48
C HIS A 276 -3.84 12.67 1.16
N LEU A 277 -4.51 12.71 0.00
CA LEU A 277 -5.52 13.75 -0.28
C LEU A 277 -6.69 13.70 0.71
N GLY A 278 -7.05 12.51 1.20
CA GLY A 278 -8.03 12.37 2.28
C GLY A 278 -7.57 13.01 3.59
N GLN A 279 -6.28 12.87 3.92
CA GLN A 279 -5.68 13.46 5.12
C GLN A 279 -5.61 14.99 5.00
N PHE A 280 -5.26 15.54 3.83
CA PHE A 280 -5.36 16.99 3.61
C PHE A 280 -6.78 17.51 3.80
N ALA A 281 -7.80 16.80 3.30
CA ALA A 281 -9.19 17.20 3.46
C ALA A 281 -9.61 17.25 4.94
N GLN A 282 -9.15 16.30 5.76
CA GLN A 282 -9.38 16.28 7.21
C GLN A 282 -8.71 17.47 7.91
N ILE A 283 -7.42 17.73 7.63
CA ILE A 283 -6.67 18.87 8.17
C ILE A 283 -7.36 20.18 7.79
N ARG A 284 -7.73 20.33 6.51
CA ARG A 284 -8.46 21.50 6.00
C ARG A 284 -9.76 21.74 6.75
N HIS A 285 -10.56 20.70 6.94
CA HIS A 285 -11.82 20.80 7.67
C HIS A 285 -11.60 21.25 9.12
N ALA A 286 -10.57 20.71 9.79
CA ALA A 286 -10.30 21.01 11.20
C ALA A 286 -9.67 22.39 11.42
N VAL A 287 -8.84 22.88 10.49
CA VAL A 287 -8.05 24.11 10.65
C VAL A 287 -8.72 25.34 10.05
N LEU A 288 -9.35 25.24 8.86
CA LEU A 288 -9.94 26.40 8.17
C LEU A 288 -11.40 26.68 8.53
N LYS A 289 -12.10 25.74 9.16
CA LYS A 289 -13.48 25.95 9.66
C LYS A 289 -13.53 26.40 11.13
N ARG A 290 -12.37 26.60 11.75
CA ARG A 290 -12.22 27.30 13.04
C ARG A 290 -11.99 28.78 12.77
#